data_AF-A0A6C1SQV9-F1
#
_entry.id   AF-A0A6C1SQV9-F1
#
_cell.length_a   1.000
_cell.length_b   1.000
_cell.length_c   1.000
_cell.angle_alpha   90.00
_cell.angle_beta   90.00
_cell.angle_gamma   90.00
#
_symmetry.space_group_name_H-M   'P 1'
#
loop_
_entity.id
_entity.type
_entity.pdbx_description
1 polymer ?
#
loop_
_entity_poly.entity_id
_entity_poly.type
_entity_poly.pdbx_seq_one_letter_code
_entity_poly.pdbx_strand_id
1 'polypeptide(L)' 'MAGMHARKSGRSGKARRRARKRRNPAAAALATPRFRPRVQPARKGKGVSLPRRDKRVPLPDEVDDDPG' A
#
# COMPACT_ATOMS: atom_id res chain seq x y z
N MET A 1 -25.76 43.50 -20.10
CA MET A 1 -24.97 42.35 -19.61
C MET A 1 -23.63 42.34 -20.33
N ALA A 2 -22.53 42.68 -19.65
CA ALA A 2 -21.19 42.70 -20.26
C ALA A 2 -20.51 41.34 -20.07
N GLY A 3 -20.20 40.67 -21.18
CA GLY A 3 -19.57 39.36 -21.22
C GLY A 3 -18.16 39.40 -20.66
N MET A 4 -18.00 38.75 -19.51
CA MET A 4 -16.73 38.54 -18.84
C MET A 4 -15.92 37.47 -19.59
N HIS A 5 -14.99 37.90 -20.46
CA HIS A 5 -14.06 36.97 -21.11
C HIS A 5 -12.80 36.80 -20.27
N ALA A 6 -12.75 35.70 -19.52
CA ALA A 6 -11.58 35.30 -18.75
C ALA A 6 -10.37 35.09 -19.67
N ARG A 7 -9.41 36.03 -19.63
CA ARG A 7 -8.09 35.87 -20.24
C ARG A 7 -7.31 34.77 -19.51
N LYS A 8 -7.56 33.51 -19.84
CA LYS A 8 -6.79 32.36 -19.35
C LYS A 8 -5.33 32.55 -19.76
N SER A 9 -4.45 32.72 -18.78
CA SER A 9 -3.00 32.88 -18.95
C SER A 9 -2.39 31.67 -19.68
N GLY A 10 -2.24 31.77 -21.00
CA GLY A 10 -1.73 30.70 -21.88
C GLY A 10 -0.30 30.22 -21.58
N ARG A 11 0.40 30.87 -20.64
CA ARG A 11 1.76 30.51 -20.19
C ARG A 11 1.75 29.25 -19.30
N SER A 12 0.73 29.07 -18.46
CA SER A 12 0.62 27.92 -17.55
C SER A 12 0.28 26.62 -18.30
N GLY A 13 -0.59 26.68 -19.31
CA GLY A 13 -0.97 25.54 -20.14
C GLY A 13 0.18 25.02 -21.01
N LYS A 14 1.01 25.91 -21.56
CA LYS A 14 2.20 25.54 -22.36
C LYS A 14 3.27 24.86 -21.48
N ALA A 15 3.50 25.36 -20.27
CA ALA A 15 4.42 24.75 -19.31
C ALA A 15 3.93 23.35 -18.87
N ARG A 16 2.64 23.21 -18.55
CA ARG A 16 2.03 21.93 -18.18
C ARG A 16 2.07 20.92 -19.32
N ARG A 17 1.89 21.36 -20.58
CA ARG A 17 2.01 20.50 -21.77
C ARG A 17 3.44 20.03 -22.01
N ARG A 18 4.43 20.91 -21.85
CA ARG A 18 5.86 20.56 -21.93
C ARG A 18 6.27 19.59 -20.82
N ALA A 19 5.78 19.79 -19.60
CA ALA A 19 6.01 18.89 -18.48
C ALA A 19 5.42 17.48 -18.71
N ARG A 20 4.24 17.39 -19.35
CA ARG A 20 3.66 16.10 -19.77
C ARG A 20 4.48 15.41 -20.87
N LYS A 21 4.96 16.15 -21.87
CA LYS A 21 5.78 15.60 -22.97
C LYS A 21 7.14 15.05 -22.53
N ARG A 22 7.69 15.54 -21.42
CA ARG A 22 9.00 15.11 -20.90
C ARG A 22 8.93 13.97 -19.88
N ARG A 23 7.72 13.56 -19.47
CA ARG A 23 7.58 12.43 -18.54
C ARG A 23 7.56 11.14 -19.34
N ASN A 24 8.55 10.28 -19.08
CA ASN A 24 8.52 8.91 -19.58
C ASN A 24 7.27 8.21 -19.01
N PRO A 25 6.30 7.82 -19.84
CA PRO A 25 5.05 7.22 -19.37
C PRO A 25 5.29 5.89 -18.64
N ALA A 26 6.32 5.13 -19.02
CA ALA A 26 6.69 3.89 -18.34
C ALA A 26 7.17 4.16 -16.91
N ALA A 27 8.01 5.19 -16.71
CA ALA A 27 8.47 5.57 -15.37
C ALA A 27 7.31 6.04 -14.48
N ALA A 28 6.33 6.76 -15.05
CA ALA A 28 5.13 7.16 -14.33
C ALA A 28 4.24 5.95 -13.95
N ALA A 29 4.15 4.94 -14.81
CA ALA A 29 3.43 3.71 -14.54
C ALA A 29 4.09 2.89 -13.41
N LEU A 30 5.43 2.77 -13.43
CA LEU A 30 6.18 2.04 -12.40
C LEU A 30 6.08 2.67 -11.00
N ALA A 31 5.88 3.99 -10.92
CA ALA A 31 5.66 4.69 -9.65
C ALA A 31 4.26 4.45 -9.04
N THR A 32 3.35 3.80 -9.76
CA THR A 32 2.00 3.53 -9.24
C THR A 32 2.01 2.39 -8.20
N PRO A 33 1.04 2.37 -7.26
CA PRO A 33 0.93 1.30 -6.26
C PRO A 33 0.86 -0.11 -6.86
N ARG A 34 0.39 -0.24 -8.10
CA ARG A 34 0.25 -1.51 -8.83
C ARG A 34 1.57 -2.27 -8.97
N PHE A 35 2.69 -1.56 -9.10
CA PHE A 35 4.02 -2.13 -9.33
C PHE A 35 4.93 -2.04 -8.09
N ARG A 36 4.36 -1.83 -6.90
CA ARG A 36 5.16 -1.84 -5.67
C ARG A 36 5.80 -3.21 -5.44
N PRO A 37 7.03 -3.26 -4.89
CA PRO A 37 7.65 -4.51 -4.48
C PRO A 37 6.73 -5.28 -3.54
N ARG A 38 6.52 -6.56 -3.82
CA ARG A 38 5.80 -7.48 -2.94
C ARG A 38 6.80 -8.18 -2.04
N VAL A 39 6.65 -8.02 -0.74
CA VAL A 39 7.42 -8.79 0.24
C VAL A 39 6.77 -10.16 0.37
N GLN A 40 7.53 -11.22 0.08
CA GLN A 40 7.09 -12.59 0.34
C GLN A 40 7.36 -12.94 1.81
N PRO A 41 6.41 -13.59 2.51
CA PRO A 41 6.67 -14.05 3.87
C PRO A 41 7.81 -15.08 3.87
N ALA A 42 8.76 -14.90 4.79
CA ALA A 42 9.82 -15.87 4.98
C ALA A 42 9.25 -17.17 5.57
N ARG A 43 9.82 -18.33 5.21
CA ARG A 43 9.45 -19.62 5.81
C ARG A 43 10.02 -19.80 7.22
N LYS A 44 11.14 -19.13 7.53
CA LYS A 44 11.87 -19.19 8.82
C LYS A 44 12.56 -17.85 9.06
N GLY A 45 12.84 -17.51 10.33
CA GLY A 45 13.58 -16.31 10.72
C GLY A 45 12.70 -15.12 11.12
N LYS A 46 13.25 -13.90 11.03
CA LYS A 46 12.56 -12.67 11.44
C LYS A 46 11.32 -12.41 10.58
N GLY A 47 10.21 -12.02 11.20
CA GLY A 47 8.95 -11.73 10.50
C GLY A 47 8.04 -12.95 10.26
N VAL A 48 8.44 -14.14 10.70
CA VAL A 48 7.54 -15.29 10.79
C VAL A 48 6.67 -15.12 12.04
N SER A 49 5.41 -14.74 11.87
CA SER A 49 4.44 -14.75 12.97
C SER A 49 4.04 -16.18 13.25
N LEU A 50 4.49 -16.73 14.38
CA LEU A 50 3.84 -17.91 14.94
C LEU A 50 2.40 -17.54 15.31
N PRO A 51 1.43 -18.45 15.12
CA PRO A 51 0.08 -18.23 15.61
C PRO A 51 0.16 -17.92 17.11
N ARG A 52 -0.43 -16.80 17.52
CA ARG A 52 -0.50 -16.43 18.93
C ARG A 52 -1.37 -17.48 19.60
N ARG A 53 -0.83 -18.20 20.60
CA ARG A 53 -1.63 -19.10 21.43
C ARG A 53 -2.69 -18.27 22.14
N ASP A 54 -3.95 -18.57 21.87
CA ASP A 54 -5.05 -18.01 22.64
C ASP A 54 -4.91 -18.48 24.08
N LYS A 55 -4.81 -17.53 25.02
CA LYS A 55 -4.68 -17.77 26.47
C LYS A 55 -5.88 -18.51 27.09
N ARG A 56 -6.87 -18.88 26.28
CA ARG A 56 -8.09 -19.59 26.65
C ARG A 56 -8.01 -21.09 26.41
N VAL A 57 -6.93 -21.58 25.80
CA VAL A 57 -6.71 -23.02 25.63
C VAL A 57 -5.87 -23.49 26.81
N PRO A 58 -6.44 -24.23 27.78
CA PRO A 58 -5.67 -24.83 28.86
C PRO A 58 -4.59 -25.75 28.28
N LEU A 59 -3.43 -25.79 28.92
CA LEU A 59 -2.38 -26.75 28.56
C LEU A 59 -2.90 -28.16 28.87
N PRO A 60 -2.51 -29.19 28.10
CA PRO A 60 -2.98 -30.57 28.31
C PRO A 60 -2.55 -31.18 29.66
N ASP A 61 -1.85 -30.42 30.50
CA ASP A 61 -1.44 -30.81 31.84
C ASP A 61 -2.42 -30.33 32.94
N GLU A 62 -3.53 -29.65 32.58
CA GLU A 62 -4.59 -29.19 33.50
C GLU A 62 -5.84 -30.10 33.50
N VAL A 63 -5.74 -31.32 32.99
CA VAL A 63 -6.74 -32.36 33.29
C VAL A 63 -6.32 -32.99 34.61
N ASP A 64 -6.86 -32.48 35.70
CA ASP A 64 -6.89 -33.21 36.96
C ASP A 64 -7.64 -34.53 36.70
N ASP A 65 -6.90 -35.64 36.66
CA ASP A 65 -7.48 -36.97 36.79
C ASP A 65 -8.06 -37.07 38.22
N ASP A 66 -9.34 -36.69 38.38
CA ASP A 66 -10.10 -36.90 39.61
C ASP A 66 -10.87 -38.22 39.51
N PRO A 67 -10.39 -39.34 40.08
CA PRO A 67 -11.15 -40.58 40.15
C PRO A 67 -12.13 -40.52 41.33
N GLY A 68 -13.26 -39.85 41.12
CA GLY A 68 -14.44 -39.91 41.98
C GLY A 68 -15.27 -41.18 41.77
#